data_AF-A0A971CG00-F1
#
_entry.id   AF-A0A971CG00-F1
#
_cell.length_a   1.000
_cell.length_b   1.000
_cell.length_c   1.000
_cell.angle_alpha   90.00
_cell.angle_beta   90.00
_cell.angle_gamma   90.00
#
_symmetry.space_group_name_H-M   'P 1'
#
loop_
_entity.id
_entity.type
_entity.pdbx_description
1 polymer ?
#
loop_
_entity_poly.entity_id
_entity_poly.type
_entity_poly.pdbx_seq_one_letter_code
_entity_poly.pdbx_strand_id
1 'polypeptide(L)'
;MVRGLFDNPWQLVLVLLVVVLLFGGKRLPDAARGLGRSLRIFKSEIKELQDDGTSASPSRKDPAKRGEPEALEGRIVDAPVADREKQTSTDRRPEA
;
A
#
# COMPACT_ATOMS: atom_id res chain seq x y z
N MET A 1 -42.59 -1.58 4.97
CA MET A 1 -42.59 -0.20 4.45
C MET A 1 -41.25 0.25 3.85
N VAL A 2 -40.10 -0.38 4.13
CA VAL A 2 -38.77 0.05 3.60
C VAL A 2 -38.39 -0.50 2.21
N ARG A 3 -39.18 -1.40 1.62
CA ARG A 3 -38.79 -2.13 0.41
C ARG A 3 -38.77 -1.30 -0.88
N GLY A 4 -39.58 -0.24 -0.98
CA GLY A 4 -39.57 0.68 -2.15
C GLY A 4 -38.53 1.79 -2.09
N LEU A 5 -37.69 1.83 -1.04
CA LEU A 5 -36.66 2.87 -0.87
C LEU A 5 -35.39 2.57 -1.69
N PHE A 6 -35.18 1.31 -2.06
CA PHE A 6 -33.96 0.85 -2.72
C PHE A 6 -34.05 0.85 -4.26
N ASP A 7 -35.25 0.98 -4.84
CA ASP A 7 -35.47 0.98 -6.30
C ASP A 7 -35.12 2.31 -6.98
N ASN A 8 -34.95 3.38 -6.20
CA ASN A 8 -34.63 4.70 -6.74
C ASN A 8 -33.26 5.15 -6.25
N PRO A 9 -32.29 5.37 -7.17
CA PRO A 9 -30.94 5.77 -6.80
C PRO A 9 -30.88 7.09 -6.03
N TRP A 10 -31.89 7.96 -6.19
CA TRP A 10 -31.98 9.23 -5.51
C TRP A 10 -32.10 9.10 -3.98
N GLN A 11 -32.84 8.10 -3.50
CA GLN A 11 -33.02 7.83 -2.08
C GLN A 11 -31.73 7.33 -1.46
N LEU A 12 -30.96 6.52 -2.21
CA LEU A 12 -29.65 6.05 -1.78
C LEU A 12 -28.68 7.23 -1.56
N VAL A 13 -28.69 8.19 -2.48
CA VAL A 13 -27.90 9.43 -2.37
C VAL A 13 -28.33 10.24 -1.14
N LEU A 14 -29.63 10.34 -0.89
CA LEU A 14 -30.17 11.11 0.24
C LEU A 14 -29.80 10.46 1.59
N VAL A 15 -29.86 9.13 1.69
CA VAL A 15 -29.38 8.39 2.86
C VAL A 15 -27.87 8.56 3.03
N LEU A 16 -27.09 8.43 1.95
CA LEU A 16 -25.65 8.62 1.99
C LEU A 16 -25.29 10.04 2.47
N LEU A 17 -26.02 11.05 2.01
CA LEU A 17 -25.84 12.44 2.42
C LEU A 17 -26.06 12.59 3.93
N VAL A 18 -27.16 12.05 4.46
CA VAL A 18 -27.44 12.06 5.91
C VAL A 18 -26.32 11.38 6.69
N VAL A 19 -25.88 10.19 6.25
CA VAL A 19 -24.77 9.48 6.90
C VAL A 19 -23.47 10.30 6.88
N VAL A 20 -23.14 10.97 5.77
CA VAL A 20 -21.97 11.85 5.67
C VAL A 20 -22.09 13.06 6.59
N LEU A 21 -23.29 13.61 6.80
CA LEU A 21 -23.52 14.71 7.76
C LEU A 21 -23.33 14.25 9.21
N LEU A 22 -23.79 13.05 9.57
CA LEU A 22 -23.67 12.51 10.93
C LEU A 22 -22.24 12.10 11.28
N PHE A 23 -21.58 11.39 10.36
CA PHE A 23 -20.24 10.86 10.59
C PHE A 23 -19.13 11.84 10.16
N GLY A 24 -19.43 12.76 9.25
CA GLY A 24 -18.46 13.67 8.63
C GLY A 24 -17.75 13.03 7.43
N GLY A 25 -17.45 13.84 6.40
CA GLY A 25 -16.84 13.39 5.14
C GLY A 25 -15.47 12.69 5.26
N LYS A 26 -14.77 12.86 6.40
CA LYS A 26 -13.49 12.18 6.67
C LYS A 26 -13.64 10.83 7.39
N ARG A 27 -14.71 10.60 8.15
CA ARG A 27 -14.85 9.37 8.97
C ARG A 27 -15.41 8.20 8.17
N LEU A 28 -16.28 8.45 7.20
CA LEU A 28 -16.79 7.42 6.29
C LEU A 28 -15.70 6.68 5.51
N PRO A 29 -14.80 7.39 4.78
CA PRO A 29 -13.75 6.72 4.01
C PRO A 29 -12.71 6.04 4.91
N ASP A 30 -12.46 6.58 6.10
CA ASP A 30 -11.52 6.01 7.06
C ASP A 30 -12.07 4.71 7.68
N ALA A 31 -13.33 4.72 8.11
CA ALA A 31 -14.04 3.52 8.57
C ALA A 31 -14.14 2.46 7.47
N ALA A 32 -14.47 2.85 6.23
CA ALA A 32 -14.51 1.93 5.09
C ALA A 32 -13.12 1.31 4.79
N ARG A 33 -12.03 2.08 4.92
CA ARG A 33 -10.66 1.57 4.76
C ARG A 33 -10.24 0.61 5.87
N GLY A 34 -10.66 0.84 7.11
CA GLY A 34 -10.45 -0.09 8.22
C GLY A 34 -11.24 -1.39 8.04
N LEU A 35 -12.54 -1.27 7.80
CA LEU A 35 -13.45 -2.39 7.57
C LEU A 35 -13.04 -3.20 6.33
N GLY A 36 -12.68 -2.55 5.23
CA GLY A 36 -12.25 -3.22 4.00
C GLY A 36 -10.98 -4.06 4.17
N ARG A 37 -10.03 -3.62 5.00
CA ARG A 37 -8.84 -4.42 5.34
C ARG A 37 -9.22 -5.66 6.16
N SER A 38 -10.08 -5.51 7.16
CA SER A 38 -10.57 -6.65 7.96
C SER A 38 -11.39 -7.64 7.12
N LEU A 39 -12.28 -7.14 6.27
CA LEU A 39 -13.09 -7.98 5.37
C LEU A 39 -12.23 -8.71 4.34
N ARG A 40 -11.12 -8.10 3.87
CA ARG A 40 -10.20 -8.74 2.94
C ARG A 40 -9.50 -9.94 3.55
N ILE A 41 -9.01 -9.81 4.79
CA ILE A 41 -8.36 -10.91 5.51
C ILE A 41 -9.37 -12.02 5.78
N PHE A 42 -10.52 -11.65 6.35
CA PHE A 42 -11.61 -12.59 6.63
C PHE A 42 -12.10 -13.33 5.38
N LYS A 43 -12.20 -12.64 4.23
CA LYS A 43 -12.59 -13.27 2.98
C LYS A 43 -11.53 -14.20 2.43
N SER A 44 -10.24 -13.90 2.61
CA SER A 44 -9.16 -14.82 2.23
C SER A 44 -9.20 -16.09 3.06
N GLU A 45 -9.38 -15.99 4.38
CA GLU A 45 -9.52 -17.15 5.28
C GLU A 45 -10.75 -17.99 4.93
N ILE A 46 -11.91 -17.35 4.69
CA ILE A 46 -13.13 -18.05 4.24
C ILE A 46 -12.95 -18.69 2.86
N LYS A 47 -12.18 -18.06 1.96
CA LYS A 47 -11.88 -18.63 0.66
C LYS A 47 -11.00 -19.86 0.80
N GLU A 48 -9.99 -19.82 1.67
CA GLU A 48 -9.10 -20.96 1.95
C GLU A 48 -9.89 -22.15 2.50
N LEU A 49 -10.80 -21.90 3.46
CA LEU A 49 -11.75 -22.90 3.99
C LEU A 49 -12.70 -23.49 2.92
N GLN A 50 -13.00 -22.75 1.85
CA GLN A 50 -13.82 -23.23 0.73
C GLN A 50 -12.99 -23.87 -0.40
N ASP A 51 -11.75 -23.41 -0.62
CA ASP A 51 -10.82 -23.90 -1.65
C ASP A 51 -10.19 -25.26 -1.27
N ASP A 52 -10.22 -25.66 0.00
CA ASP A 52 -9.89 -27.03 0.43
C ASP A 52 -10.77 -28.12 -0.23
N GLY A 53 -11.80 -27.72 -1.00
CA GLY A 53 -12.61 -28.60 -1.87
C GLY A 53 -12.44 -28.43 -3.38
N THR A 54 -11.83 -27.35 -3.91
CA THR A 54 -11.57 -27.20 -5.36
C THR A 54 -10.65 -26.01 -5.65
N SER A 55 -9.69 -26.18 -6.55
CA SER A 55 -8.59 -25.25 -6.84
C SER A 55 -9.03 -24.01 -7.67
N ALA A 56 -8.69 -22.77 -7.24
CA ALA A 56 -7.84 -21.82 -7.99
C ALA A 56 -7.83 -20.33 -7.54
N SER A 57 -6.63 -19.73 -7.71
CA SER A 57 -6.28 -18.36 -8.16
C SER A 57 -5.90 -17.25 -7.14
N PRO A 58 -4.71 -16.62 -7.29
CA PRO A 58 -4.21 -15.54 -6.44
C PRO A 58 -4.62 -14.16 -6.98
N SER A 59 -5.40 -13.39 -6.21
CA SER A 59 -5.66 -11.98 -6.52
C SER A 59 -4.81 -11.06 -5.66
N ARG A 60 -3.55 -10.89 -6.06
CA ARG A 60 -2.70 -9.79 -5.60
C ARG A 60 -2.88 -8.62 -6.56
N LYS A 61 -3.87 -7.77 -6.29
CA LYS A 61 -3.90 -6.40 -6.81
C LYS A 61 -3.79 -5.45 -5.61
N ASP A 62 -2.62 -4.83 -5.52
CA ASP A 62 -2.35 -3.67 -4.68
C ASP A 62 -2.30 -2.45 -5.60
N PRO A 63 -3.29 -1.55 -5.56
CA PRO A 63 -3.19 -0.26 -6.21
C PRO A 63 -3.03 0.82 -5.13
N ALA A 64 -1.87 0.83 -4.46
CA ALA A 64 -1.47 1.95 -3.60
C ALA A 64 -0.08 2.52 -4.00
N LYS A 65 0.21 2.61 -5.30
CA LYS A 65 1.06 3.69 -5.80
C LYS A 65 0.16 4.87 -6.16
N ARG A 66 0.16 5.93 -5.36
CA ARG A 66 0.11 7.36 -5.77
C ARG A 66 -0.22 8.25 -4.57
N GLY A 67 0.84 8.75 -3.94
CA GLY A 67 0.73 9.74 -2.89
C GLY A 67 2.06 10.12 -2.28
N GLU A 68 3.12 10.33 -3.07
CA GLU A 68 4.27 11.14 -2.68
C GLU A 68 5.06 11.53 -3.94
N PRO A 69 5.09 12.83 -4.32
CA PRO A 69 5.99 13.35 -5.34
C PRO A 69 7.42 13.45 -4.76
N GLU A 70 8.39 13.33 -5.64
CA GLU A 70 9.83 13.44 -5.39
C GLU A 70 10.23 14.56 -4.43
N ALA A 71 10.93 14.19 -3.36
CA ALA A 71 11.82 15.09 -2.63
C ALA A 71 13.21 14.45 -2.60
N LEU A 72 13.95 14.74 -3.67
CA LEU A 72 15.41 14.82 -3.79
C LEU A 72 16.21 14.30 -2.58
N GLU A 73 16.74 13.10 -2.82
CA GLU A 73 18.01 12.56 -2.33
C GLU A 73 18.99 13.64 -1.82
N GLY A 74 19.11 13.73 -0.49
CA GLY A 74 20.14 14.52 0.17
C GLY A 74 21.51 13.87 -0.04
N ARG A 75 22.15 14.16 -1.18
CA ARG A 75 23.56 13.85 -1.41
C ARG A 75 24.40 14.81 -0.58
N ILE A 76 24.77 14.36 0.62
CA ILE A 76 25.77 15.03 1.46
C ILE A 76 27.04 15.17 0.62
N VAL A 77 27.46 16.41 0.46
CA VAL A 77 28.66 16.83 -0.26
C VAL A 77 29.85 16.54 0.63
N ASP A 78 30.69 15.58 0.24
CA ASP A 78 32.06 15.49 0.73
C ASP A 78 33.01 15.28 -0.45
N ALA A 79 33.53 16.41 -0.93
CA ALA A 79 34.88 16.52 -1.47
C ALA A 79 35.47 17.75 -0.78
N PRO A 80 36.76 17.79 -0.37
CA PRO A 80 37.90 17.06 -0.96
C PRO A 80 38.90 16.48 0.08
N VAL A 81 39.50 15.32 -0.19
CA VAL A 81 40.80 14.98 0.42
C VAL A 81 41.76 14.64 -0.70
N ALA A 82 42.45 15.68 -1.15
CA ALA A 82 43.74 15.54 -1.79
C ALA A 82 44.76 15.09 -0.74
N ASP A 83 45.83 14.49 -1.25
CA ASP A 83 47.11 14.20 -0.61
C ASP A 83 47.30 12.84 0.08
N ARG A 84 48.05 12.00 -0.66
CA ARG A 84 49.37 11.50 -0.22
C ARG A 84 49.37 10.33 0.76
N GLU A 85 49.52 9.12 0.21
CA GLU A 85 50.62 8.27 0.67
C GLU A 85 51.04 7.24 -0.40
N LYS A 86 52.21 7.50 -0.98
CA LYS A 86 53.05 6.51 -1.65
C LYS A 86 53.64 5.61 -0.57
N GLN A 87 53.57 4.28 -0.70
CA GLN A 87 54.63 3.32 -0.30
C GLN A 87 54.15 1.90 -0.60
N THR A 88 54.80 1.23 -1.56
CA THR A 88 55.85 0.23 -1.30
C THR A 88 55.25 -1.13 -0.99
N SER A 89 55.35 -2.02 -1.98
CA SER A 89 55.45 -3.49 -1.93
C SER A 89 55.12 -3.92 -3.37
N THR A 90 56.07 -3.93 -4.31
CA THR A 90 57.27 -4.78 -4.31
C THR A 90 56.97 -6.09 -3.61
N ASP A 91 56.33 -6.99 -4.34
CA ASP A 91 56.58 -8.42 -4.16
C ASP A 91 56.46 -9.09 -5.53
N ARG A 92 57.53 -8.99 -6.31
CA ARG A 92 57.72 -9.83 -7.50
C ARG A 92 58.15 -11.21 -6.98
N ARG A 93 57.21 -12.15 -7.01
CA ARG A 93 57.38 -13.52 -7.51
C ARG A 93 58.81 -13.83 -7.99
N PRO A 94 59.64 -14.54 -7.21
CA PRO A 94 60.72 -15.33 -7.78
C PRO A 94 60.14 -16.66 -8.24
N GLU A 95 60.23 -16.89 -9.56
CA GLU A 95 60.09 -18.21 -10.17
C GLU A 95 61.25 -19.11 -9.71
N ALA A 96 60.92 -20.34 -9.31
CA ALA A 96 61.76 -21.53 -9.42
C ALA A 96 60.87 -22.77 -9.35
#